data_AF-A0A822Y865-F1
#
_entry.id   AF-A0A822Y865-F1
#
_cell.length_a   1.000
_cell.length_b   1.000
_cell.length_c   1.000
_cell.angle_alpha   90.00
_cell.angle_beta   90.00
_cell.angle_gamma   90.00
#
_symmetry.space_group_name_H-M   'P 1'
#
loop_
_entity.id
_entity.type
_entity.pdbx_description
1 polymer ?
#
loop_
_entity_poly.entity_id
_entity_poly.type
_entity_poly.pdbx_seq_one_letter_code
_entity_poly.pdbx_strand_id
1 'polypeptide(L)'
;MSALSPSNKGNIAHLLSIKLSGDNFNQWKAQLMPIVRLHQRLGYIDGMNPCPPHYVRNPVRRTDTEDIVSVNPTYTWQQNYRMILSWIIASLAESTVTHVVSCSTSYDAWQKLTRTYSSSSRVRVQLLRLQLANLKSGSTSCTEYLQNVISLLIILQQ
;
A
#
# COMPACT_ATOMS: atom_id res chain seq x y z
N MET A 1 3.22 24.43 15.91
CA MET A 1 3.61 23.07 15.51
C MET A 1 2.73 22.10 16.28
N SER A 2 1.55 21.77 15.75
CA SER A 2 0.57 20.96 16.45
C SER A 2 0.91 19.49 16.26
N ALA A 3 1.31 18.82 17.34
CA ALA A 3 1.56 17.39 17.36
C ALA A 3 0.28 16.65 16.91
N LEU A 4 0.43 15.82 15.87
CA LEU A 4 -0.62 14.91 15.40
C LEU A 4 -0.99 13.98 16.56
N SER A 5 -2.20 14.14 17.09
CA SER A 5 -2.74 13.27 18.13
C SER A 5 -2.78 11.81 17.63
N PRO A 6 -2.39 10.79 18.44
CA PRO A 6 -2.25 9.40 17.97
C PRO A 6 -3.57 8.67 17.62
N SER A 7 -4.69 9.39 17.49
CA SER A 7 -6.04 8.82 17.52
C SER A 7 -6.83 8.97 16.23
N ASN A 8 -6.25 9.52 15.15
CA ASN A 8 -6.97 9.54 13.87
C ASN A 8 -6.92 8.14 13.22
N LYS A 9 -7.79 7.23 13.69
CA LYS A 9 -8.13 5.95 13.06
C LYS A 9 -8.94 6.15 11.77
N GLY A 10 -8.77 7.28 11.10
CA GLY A 10 -9.52 7.71 9.94
C GLY A 10 -8.93 7.16 8.64
N ASN A 11 -9.75 7.15 7.61
CA ASN A 11 -9.38 6.76 6.26
C ASN A 11 -8.18 7.60 5.76
N ILE A 12 -7.01 6.99 5.55
CA ILE A 12 -5.79 7.69 5.10
C ILE A 12 -5.81 8.06 3.60
N ALA A 13 -6.87 7.76 2.86
CA ALA A 13 -6.91 8.03 1.42
C ALA A 13 -6.72 9.52 1.09
N HIS A 14 -7.09 10.43 2.01
CA HIS A 14 -6.85 11.86 1.85
C HIS A 14 -5.36 12.25 1.98
N LEU A 15 -4.52 11.39 2.57
CA LEU A 15 -3.07 11.58 2.69
C LEU A 15 -2.32 11.10 1.43
N LEU A 16 -3.02 10.42 0.52
CA LEU A 16 -2.44 9.94 -0.73
C LEU A 16 -2.81 10.91 -1.85
N SER A 17 -1.80 11.40 -2.56
CA SER A 17 -2.03 12.29 -3.71
C SER A 17 -2.45 11.51 -4.96
N ILE A 18 -2.27 10.19 -4.96
CA ILE A 18 -2.58 9.31 -6.09
C ILE A 18 -3.32 8.05 -5.64
N LYS A 19 -4.19 7.56 -6.51
CA LYS A 19 -4.83 6.25 -6.37
C LYS A 19 -4.17 5.24 -7.30
N LEU A 20 -4.11 3.97 -6.90
CA LEU A 20 -3.54 2.92 -7.75
C LEU A 20 -4.41 2.68 -8.99
N SER A 21 -3.92 3.05 -10.18
CA SER A 21 -4.60 2.90 -11.49
C SER A 21 -4.01 1.78 -12.34
N GLY A 22 -2.93 1.13 -11.88
CA GLY A 22 -2.34 -0.09 -12.45
C GLY A 22 -0.93 0.10 -13.03
N ASP A 23 -0.60 1.30 -13.47
CA ASP A 23 0.72 1.67 -14.00
C ASP A 23 1.60 2.42 -13.00
N ASN A 24 0.99 3.03 -12.00
CA ASN A 24 1.65 3.83 -10.96
C ASN A 24 1.95 3.05 -9.66
N PHE A 25 2.12 1.72 -9.73
CA PHE A 25 2.31 0.90 -8.54
C PHE A 25 3.48 1.34 -7.65
N ASN A 26 4.62 1.70 -8.25
CA ASN A 26 5.79 2.13 -7.49
C ASN A 26 5.55 3.47 -6.77
N GLN A 27 4.94 4.44 -7.44
CA GLN A 27 4.54 5.72 -6.85
C GLN A 27 3.58 5.52 -5.69
N TRP A 28 2.52 4.74 -5.92
CA TRP A 28 1.49 4.45 -4.93
C TRP A 28 2.09 3.77 -3.70
N LYS A 29 2.96 2.77 -3.93
CA LYS A 29 3.69 2.08 -2.87
C LYS A 29 4.59 3.04 -2.09
N ALA A 30 5.27 3.97 -2.76
CA ALA A 30 6.13 4.96 -2.11
C ALA A 30 5.35 5.93 -1.21
N GLN A 31 4.09 6.26 -1.52
CA GLN A 31 3.24 7.09 -0.66
C GLN A 31 2.59 6.30 0.48
N LEU A 32 2.13 5.07 0.21
CA LEU A 32 1.42 4.27 1.21
C LEU A 32 2.33 3.71 2.30
N MET A 33 3.56 3.28 1.94
CA MET A 33 4.49 2.64 2.87
C MET A 33 4.91 3.54 4.06
N PRO A 34 5.26 4.84 3.88
CA PRO A 34 5.54 5.74 4.99
C PRO A 34 4.37 5.90 5.96
N ILE A 35 3.13 5.96 5.46
CA ILE A 35 1.93 6.10 6.30
C ILE A 35 1.75 4.84 7.16
N VAL A 36 1.87 3.65 6.56
CA VAL A 36 1.79 2.39 7.30
C VAL A 36 2.89 2.27 8.35
N ARG A 37 4.11 2.71 8.02
CA ARG A 37 5.25 2.75 8.95
C ARG A 37 5.02 3.71 10.10
N LEU A 38 4.46 4.89 9.82
CA LEU A 38 4.13 5.89 10.84
C LEU A 38 3.17 5.32 11.90
N HIS A 39 2.21 4.51 11.47
CA HIS A 39 1.28 3.85 12.38
C HIS A 39 1.84 2.59 13.07
N GLN A 40 3.11 2.23 12.84
CA GLN A 40 3.75 1.01 13.37
C GLN A 40 2.94 -0.26 13.03
N ARG A 41 2.36 -0.32 11.83
CA ARG A 41 1.46 -1.40 11.39
C ARG A 41 2.01 -2.23 10.24
N LEU A 42 3.31 -2.11 9.95
CA LEU A 42 3.93 -2.81 8.82
C LEU A 42 3.79 -4.34 8.91
N GLY A 43 3.80 -4.88 10.13
CA GLY A 43 3.64 -6.30 10.44
C GLY A 43 2.40 -6.98 9.84
N TYR A 44 1.35 -6.21 9.57
CA TYR A 44 0.09 -6.71 9.00
C TYR A 44 0.08 -6.67 7.46
N ILE A 45 1.08 -6.03 6.83
CA ILE A 45 1.28 -5.97 5.39
C ILE A 45 2.31 -6.99 4.93
N ASP A 46 3.40 -7.16 5.69
CA ASP A 46 4.47 -8.11 5.40
C ASP A 46 4.20 -9.51 5.95
N GLY A 47 3.18 -9.67 6.80
CA GLY A 47 2.78 -10.95 7.40
C GLY A 47 3.55 -11.30 8.68
N MET A 48 4.37 -10.40 9.22
CA MET A 48 5.11 -10.61 10.47
C MET A 48 4.19 -10.65 11.70
N ASN A 49 2.96 -10.15 11.59
CA ASN A 49 1.93 -10.27 12.60
C ASN A 49 0.83 -11.24 12.09
N PRO A 50 1.02 -12.56 12.15
CA PRO A 50 -0.02 -13.53 11.80
C PRO A 50 -1.16 -13.52 12.83
N CYS A 51 -2.31 -14.06 12.43
CA CYS A 51 -3.48 -14.14 13.30
C CYS A 51 -3.16 -14.92 14.60
N PRO A 52 -3.42 -14.37 15.80
CA PRO A 52 -3.25 -15.11 17.04
C PRO A 52 -4.19 -16.32 17.12
N PRO A 53 -3.77 -17.43 17.74
CA PRO A 53 -4.65 -18.57 17.97
C PRO A 53 -5.93 -18.14 18.72
N HIS A 54 -7.09 -18.63 18.28
CA HIS A 54 -8.39 -18.32 18.90
C HIS A 54 -8.53 -18.80 20.35
N TYR A 55 -7.63 -19.68 20.81
CA TYR A 55 -7.59 -20.20 22.17
C TYR A 55 -6.24 -19.87 22.80
N VAL A 56 -6.23 -18.91 23.73
CA VAL A 56 -5.12 -18.69 24.64
C VAL A 56 -5.42 -19.50 25.91
N ARG A 57 -4.77 -20.66 26.09
CA ARG A 57 -4.80 -21.34 27.39
C ARG A 57 -3.99 -20.49 28.36
N ASN A 58 -4.67 -19.71 29.21
CA ASN A 58 -4.03 -18.93 30.27
C ASN A 58 -3.29 -19.88 31.22
N PRO A 59 -1.95 -19.82 31.36
CA PRO A 59 -1.25 -20.62 32.34
C PRO A 59 -1.08 -19.84 33.65
N VAL A 60 -2.16 -19.29 34.23
CA VAL A 60 -2.16 -18.87 35.63
C VAL A 60 -3.55 -19.09 36.22
N ARG A 61 -3.68 -20.18 37.00
CA ARG A 61 -4.65 -20.29 38.09
C ARG A 61 -3.92 -19.93 39.37
N ARG A 62 -4.64 -19.27 40.29
CA ARG A 62 -4.27 -18.80 41.65
C ARG A 62 -3.52 -17.46 41.57
N THR A 63 -4.10 -16.33 41.94
CA THR A 63 -4.75 -16.02 43.22
C THR A 63 -5.84 -14.95 43.07
N ASP A 64 -6.73 -14.89 44.07
CA ASP A 64 -7.89 -14.01 44.19
C ASP A 64 -7.49 -12.51 44.21
N THR A 65 -7.47 -11.82 43.07
CA THR A 65 -7.61 -10.35 43.00
C THR A 65 -7.88 -9.88 41.57
N GLU A 66 -9.03 -9.21 41.43
CA GLU A 66 -9.45 -8.27 40.37
C GLU A 66 -9.46 -8.72 38.90
N ASP A 67 -10.62 -8.50 38.28
CA ASP A 67 -10.93 -8.75 36.87
C ASP A 67 -9.95 -8.05 35.91
N ILE A 68 -8.84 -8.70 35.59
CA ILE A 68 -8.00 -8.31 34.46
C ILE A 68 -8.79 -8.64 33.19
N VAL A 69 -9.47 -7.63 32.65
CA VAL A 69 -10.04 -7.64 31.30
C VAL A 69 -8.89 -7.81 30.31
N SER A 70 -8.44 -9.04 30.09
CA SER A 70 -7.42 -9.33 29.07
C SER A 70 -8.07 -9.10 27.71
N VAL A 71 -7.74 -7.99 27.07
CA VAL A 71 -8.21 -7.66 25.71
C VAL A 71 -7.90 -8.84 24.80
N ASN A 72 -8.93 -9.43 24.18
CA ASN A 72 -8.77 -10.58 23.29
C ASN A 72 -7.75 -10.21 22.18
N PRO A 73 -6.56 -10.86 22.15
CA PRO A 73 -5.50 -10.49 21.20
C PRO A 73 -5.95 -10.69 19.75
N THR A 74 -6.82 -11.67 19.49
CA THR A 74 -7.43 -11.90 18.17
C THR A 74 -8.34 -10.75 17.77
N TYR A 75 -9.12 -10.17 18.69
CA TYR A 75 -9.96 -9.01 18.38
C TYR A 75 -9.13 -7.78 18.00
N THR A 76 -8.05 -7.50 18.75
CA THR A 76 -7.14 -6.40 18.45
C THR A 76 -6.43 -6.60 17.12
N TRP A 77 -5.97 -7.83 16.84
CA TRP A 77 -5.40 -8.17 15.53
C TRP A 77 -6.42 -7.94 14.40
N GLN A 78 -7.66 -8.39 14.61
CA GLN A 78 -8.75 -8.23 13.64
C GLN A 78 -9.03 -6.77 13.29
N GLN A 79 -9.10 -5.91 14.30
CA GLN A 79 -9.30 -4.47 14.11
C GLN A 79 -8.15 -3.84 13.31
N ASN A 80 -6.90 -4.19 13.62
CA ASN A 80 -5.74 -3.60 12.95
C ASN A 80 -5.64 -4.03 11.48
N TYR A 81 -5.80 -5.31 11.16
CA TYR A 81 -5.71 -5.74 9.74
C TYR A 81 -6.88 -5.18 8.92
N ARG A 82 -8.11 -5.12 9.48
CA ARG A 82 -9.28 -4.55 8.79
C ARG A 82 -9.09 -3.07 8.47
N MET A 83 -8.50 -2.33 9.39
CA MET A 83 -8.16 -0.92 9.19
C MET A 83 -7.16 -0.75 8.05
N ILE A 84 -6.13 -1.59 7.97
CA ILE A 84 -5.14 -1.50 6.89
C ILE A 84 -5.76 -1.93 5.55
N LEU A 85 -6.62 -2.95 5.57
CA LEU A 85 -7.35 -3.36 4.38
C LEU A 85 -8.25 -2.23 3.86
N SER A 86 -8.93 -1.50 4.75
CA SER A 86 -9.75 -0.35 4.35
C SER A 86 -8.89 0.79 3.77
N TRP A 87 -7.69 1.02 4.32
CA TRP A 87 -6.73 1.95 3.75
C TRP A 87 -6.25 1.55 2.36
N ILE A 88 -5.92 0.27 2.17
CA ILE A 88 -5.55 -0.26 0.86
C ILE A 88 -6.71 -0.01 -0.10
N ILE A 89 -7.93 -0.46 0.21
CA ILE A 89 -9.10 -0.32 -0.68
C ILE A 89 -9.38 1.15 -1.01
N ALA A 90 -9.34 2.05 -0.02
CA ALA A 90 -9.61 3.47 -0.23
C ALA A 90 -8.54 4.17 -1.10
N SER A 91 -7.33 3.60 -1.16
CA SER A 91 -6.23 4.08 -2.00
C SER A 91 -6.26 3.57 -3.45
N LEU A 92 -7.24 2.75 -3.82
CA LEU A 92 -7.36 2.18 -5.16
C LEU A 92 -8.27 3.02 -6.05
N ALA A 93 -7.95 3.04 -7.35
CA ALA A 93 -8.89 3.52 -8.36
C ALA A 93 -9.99 2.48 -8.59
N GLU A 94 -11.14 2.91 -9.10
CA GLU A 94 -12.30 2.03 -9.34
C GLU A 94 -11.93 0.81 -10.22
N SER A 95 -11.06 1.02 -11.21
CA SER A 95 -10.54 -0.03 -12.09
C SER A 95 -9.73 -1.12 -11.37
N THR A 96 -9.14 -0.83 -10.20
CA THR A 96 -8.25 -1.75 -9.48
C THR A 96 -8.87 -2.30 -8.19
N VAL A 97 -9.91 -1.65 -7.65
CA VAL A 97 -10.65 -2.12 -6.46
C VAL A 97 -11.18 -3.53 -6.64
N THR A 98 -11.76 -3.84 -7.81
CA THR A 98 -12.38 -5.15 -8.10
C THR A 98 -11.42 -6.32 -7.94
N HIS A 99 -10.11 -6.10 -8.08
CA HIS A 99 -9.07 -7.12 -7.98
C HIS A 99 -8.80 -7.59 -6.53
N VAL A 100 -9.20 -6.79 -5.53
CA VAL A 100 -8.95 -7.06 -4.10
C VAL A 100 -10.23 -7.29 -3.29
N VAL A 101 -11.42 -7.22 -3.91
CA VAL A 101 -12.72 -7.48 -3.22
C VAL A 101 -12.76 -8.88 -2.61
N SER A 102 -12.08 -9.85 -3.21
CA SER A 102 -12.02 -11.23 -2.71
C SER A 102 -10.98 -11.46 -1.61
N CYS A 103 -10.19 -10.45 -1.24
CA CYS A 103 -9.09 -10.62 -0.27
C CYS A 103 -9.61 -10.49 1.17
N SER A 104 -9.34 -11.50 2.00
CA SER A 104 -9.80 -11.54 3.39
C SER A 104 -8.86 -10.82 4.36
N THR A 105 -7.60 -10.63 3.99
CA THR A 105 -6.58 -9.96 4.83
C THR A 105 -5.86 -8.85 4.08
N SER A 106 -5.30 -7.89 4.82
CA SER A 106 -4.44 -6.84 4.28
C SER A 106 -3.19 -7.40 3.59
N TYR A 107 -2.64 -8.50 4.12
CA TYR A 107 -1.52 -9.22 3.52
C TYR A 107 -1.88 -9.78 2.14
N ASP A 108 -3.03 -10.46 2.02
CA ASP A 108 -3.48 -11.03 0.75
C ASP A 108 -3.71 -9.96 -0.30
N ALA A 109 -4.37 -8.86 0.08
CA ALA A 109 -4.60 -7.71 -0.79
C ALA A 109 -3.26 -7.13 -1.27
N TRP A 110 -2.31 -6.91 -0.36
CA TRP A 110 -0.99 -6.39 -0.68
C TRP A 110 -0.21 -7.30 -1.63
N GLN A 111 -0.19 -8.62 -1.37
CA GLN A 111 0.45 -9.60 -2.23
C GLN A 111 -0.17 -9.63 -3.62
N LYS A 112 -1.50 -9.63 -3.70
CA LYS A 112 -2.24 -9.62 -4.97
C LYS A 112 -1.90 -8.39 -5.81
N LEU A 113 -1.95 -7.20 -5.21
CA LEU A 113 -1.60 -5.95 -5.89
C LEU A 113 -0.14 -5.94 -6.34
N THR A 114 0.77 -6.38 -5.48
CA THR A 114 2.20 -6.46 -5.81
C THR A 114 2.46 -7.41 -6.98
N ARG A 115 1.84 -8.59 -6.99
CA ARG A 115 2.00 -9.56 -8.09
C ARG A 115 1.40 -9.04 -9.39
N THR A 116 0.25 -8.38 -9.32
CA THR A 116 -0.49 -7.91 -10.49
C THR A 116 0.19 -6.71 -11.16
N TYR A 117 0.69 -5.75 -10.36
CA TYR A 117 1.11 -4.45 -10.90
C TYR A 117 2.63 -4.18 -10.82
N SER A 118 3.41 -4.96 -10.05
CA SER A 118 4.87 -4.72 -9.96
C SER A 118 5.62 -5.06 -11.25
N SER A 119 5.21 -6.09 -11.99
CA SER A 119 5.83 -6.48 -13.27
C SER A 119 5.47 -5.49 -14.38
N SER A 120 4.19 -5.15 -14.52
CA SER A 120 3.71 -4.18 -15.51
C SER A 120 4.37 -2.81 -15.36
N SER A 121 4.56 -2.33 -14.13
CA SER A 121 5.29 -1.08 -13.86
C SER A 121 6.78 -1.18 -14.28
N ARG A 122 7.47 -2.30 -14.00
CA ARG A 122 8.86 -2.51 -14.44
C ARG A 122 9.01 -2.59 -15.97
N VAL A 123 8.13 -3.35 -16.62
CA VAL A 123 8.12 -3.50 -18.09
C VAL A 123 7.86 -2.15 -18.75
N ARG A 124 6.94 -1.35 -18.23
CA ARG A 124 6.67 0.01 -18.72
C ARG A 124 7.91 0.90 -18.60
N VAL A 125 8.56 0.95 -17.44
CA VAL A 125 9.80 1.72 -17.24
C VAL A 125 10.86 1.32 -18.26
N GLN A 126 10.98 0.02 -18.55
CA GLN A 126 11.94 -0.48 -19.53
C GLN A 126 11.54 -0.14 -20.98
N LEU A 127 10.25 -0.22 -21.33
CA LEU A 127 9.72 0.22 -22.62
C LEU A 127 9.94 1.73 -22.84
N LEU A 128 9.68 2.55 -21.81
CA LEU A 128 9.91 3.99 -21.87
C LEU A 128 11.41 4.31 -22.05
N ARG A 129 12.30 3.59 -21.38
CA ARG A 129 13.76 3.71 -21.60
C ARG A 129 14.15 3.32 -23.02
N LEU A 130 13.56 2.26 -23.57
CA LEU A 130 13.80 1.84 -24.96
C LEU A 130 13.25 2.85 -25.96
N GLN A 131 12.07 3.42 -25.73
CA GLN A 131 11.52 4.49 -26.55
C GLN A 131 12.43 5.73 -26.52
N LEU A 132 12.95 6.08 -25.35
CA LEU A 132 13.87 7.20 -25.19
C LEU A 132 15.22 6.95 -25.88
N ALA A 133 15.74 5.71 -25.82
CA ALA A 133 16.95 5.31 -26.52
C ALA A 133 16.77 5.24 -28.05
N ASN A 134 15.56 4.94 -28.53
CA ASN A 134 15.22 4.82 -29.95
C ASN A 134 14.64 6.10 -30.56
N LEU A 135 14.50 7.18 -29.78
CA LEU A 135 14.16 8.50 -30.30
C LEU A 135 15.30 8.98 -31.20
N LYS A 136 15.22 8.66 -32.49
CA LYS A 136 16.09 9.23 -33.51
C LYS A 136 15.51 10.56 -33.97
N SER A 137 16.32 11.60 -33.94
CA SER A 137 16.06 12.88 -34.59
C SER A 137 16.02 12.66 -36.11
N GLY A 138 14.89 12.17 -36.61
CA GLY A 138 14.72 11.80 -38.02
C GLY A 138 13.85 12.75 -38.82
N SER A 139 12.88 13.41 -38.17
CA SER A 139 11.90 14.25 -38.88
C SER A 139 11.06 15.19 -37.99
N THR A 140 11.28 15.23 -36.68
CA THR A 140 10.53 16.10 -35.74
C THR A 140 11.31 17.38 -35.47
N SER A 141 10.61 18.52 -35.37
CA SER A 141 11.23 19.77 -34.95
C SER A 141 11.96 19.59 -33.61
N CYS A 142 13.06 20.33 -33.37
CA CYS A 142 13.81 20.27 -32.11
C CYS A 142 12.90 20.38 -30.88
N THR A 143 11.85 21.20 -30.99
CA THR A 143 10.80 21.38 -29.99
C THR A 143 9.93 20.15 -29.73
N GLU A 144 9.51 19.41 -30.76
CA GLU A 144 8.74 18.15 -30.61
C GLU A 144 9.59 17.04 -29.99
N TYR A 145 10.86 16.94 -30.41
CA TYR A 145 11.80 16.01 -29.81
C TYR A 145 11.99 16.30 -28.32
N LEU A 146 12.21 17.56 -27.95
CA LEU A 146 12.35 17.97 -26.56
C LEU A 146 11.07 17.75 -25.74
N GLN A 147 9.89 18.04 -26.30
CA GLN A 147 8.61 17.76 -25.62
C GLN A 147 8.39 16.25 -25.40
N ASN A 148 8.75 15.41 -26.36
CA ASN A 148 8.67 13.96 -26.23
C ASN A 148 9.67 13.43 -25.18
N VAL A 149 10.90 13.94 -25.16
CA VAL A 149 11.88 13.57 -24.12
C VAL A 149 11.45 14.04 -22.74
N ILE A 150 10.95 15.26 -22.60
CA ILE A 150 10.49 15.83 -21.32
C ILE A 150 9.28 15.05 -20.80
N SER A 151 8.29 14.76 -21.64
CA SER A 151 7.12 13.97 -21.22
C SER A 151 7.49 12.55 -20.79
N LEU A 152 8.40 11.88 -21.50
CA LEU A 152 8.91 10.56 -21.12
C LEU A 152 9.72 10.60 -19.82
N LEU A 153 10.53 11.64 -19.60
CA LEU A 153 11.29 11.83 -18.36
C LEU A 153 10.38 12.08 -17.15
N ILE A 154 9.32 12.87 -17.30
CA ILE A 154 8.34 13.11 -16.25
C ILE A 154 7.66 11.79 -15.83
N ILE A 155 7.32 10.94 -16.79
CA ILE A 155 6.70 9.63 -16.52
C ILE A 155 7.69 8.66 -15.84
N LEU A 156 9.01 8.80 -16.08
CA LEU A 156 10.04 7.96 -15.47
C LEU A 156 10.44 8.38 -14.05
N GLN A 157 10.25 9.64 -13.68
CA GLN A 157 10.59 10.17 -12.35
C GLN A 157 9.47 10.05 -11.31
N GLN A 158 8.31 9.61 -11.77
CA GLN A 158 7.14 9.41 -10.93
C GLN A 158 7.12 7.91 -10.60
#